data_AF-A0A494R5F5-F1
#
_entry.id   AF-A0A494R5F5-F1
#
_cell.length_a   1.000
_cell.length_b   1.000
_cell.length_c   1.000
_cell.angle_alpha   90.00
_cell.angle_beta   90.00
_cell.angle_gamma   90.00
#
_symmetry.space_group_name_H-M   'P 1'
#
loop_
_entity.id
_entity.type
_entity.pdbx_description
1 polymer ?
#
loop_
_entity_poly.entity_id
_entity_poly.type
_entity_poly.pdbx_seq_one_letter_code
_entity_poly.pdbx_strand_id
1 'polypeptide(L)'
;MERLWRLQQTVLQQRDLIAEHSDYLLNEQRVAKAVFDRVAHSGCLDAPNIRYLQSPYALFNGDLLLAAYTPSGDTHLLLADFTGHGLPAAIGAMPLAEVFYSMTAKGYGLAEILREMNAKLKRILPVDMFCCAALLCVSAQRRCVEVWNGGMPDGYLQSGGQRTALTSQHLPLGVLRADVFDHATQVLPMVPGDQVFLLSDGVIDTCGPDQQLFGVERLEQVLDANRHPLQLIAEVEQALRDFQGRARDDVSMVQITSQMPQLLGVPATLYSDSGLCSPLDWSASFEFRAASLQQFNPLPYLLQLLMEVHGLRSQGPVIHAVLGELYSNALEHGVLGLDSRLKRGNEGYARYYQQRKERLAALHDGYVRVSLQVERAGEGGRLVVRVEDSGEGFDVARVMARPLDLDRLSGRGVSLVRQLCPAASWGPDGRSATVEFSWGALA
;
A
#
# COMPACT_ATOMS: atom_id res chain seq x y z
N MET A 1 58.67 24.93 25.32
CA MET A 1 58.83 24.66 23.87
C MET A 1 58.47 23.21 23.55
N GLU A 2 59.18 22.20 24.09
CA GLU A 2 58.87 20.77 23.82
C GLU A 2 57.44 20.33 24.13
N ARG A 3 56.86 20.80 25.26
CA ARG A 3 55.48 20.46 25.66
C ARG A 3 54.43 20.96 24.66
N LEU A 4 54.65 22.15 24.07
CA LEU A 4 53.74 22.76 23.10
C LEU A 4 53.82 22.01 21.76
N TRP A 5 55.03 21.64 21.34
CA TRP A 5 55.26 20.84 20.14
C TRP A 5 54.65 19.44 20.25
N ARG A 6 54.79 18.78 21.42
CA ARG A 6 54.20 17.48 21.68
C ARG A 6 52.66 17.55 21.69
N LEU A 7 52.06 18.59 22.28
CA LEU A 7 50.61 18.84 22.21
C LEU A 7 50.13 19.04 20.77
N GLN A 8 50.83 19.86 19.98
CA GLN A 8 50.48 20.13 18.59
C GLN A 8 50.58 18.87 17.72
N GLN A 9 51.61 18.04 17.93
CA GLN A 9 51.75 16.74 17.27
C GLN A 9 50.62 15.78 17.65
N THR A 10 50.24 15.69 18.93
CA THR A 10 49.13 14.86 19.37
C THR A 10 47.79 15.31 18.79
N VAL A 11 47.53 16.62 18.73
CA VAL A 11 46.30 17.17 18.13
C VAL A 11 46.23 16.86 16.63
N LEU A 12 47.35 16.97 15.90
CA LEU A 12 47.40 16.61 14.48
C LEU A 12 47.17 15.11 14.28
N GLN A 13 47.80 14.24 15.07
CA GLN A 13 47.54 12.80 15.03
C GLN A 13 46.08 12.45 15.34
N GLN A 14 45.49 13.08 16.36
CA GLN A 14 44.07 12.87 16.69
C GLN A 14 43.15 13.33 15.56
N ARG A 15 43.42 14.50 14.97
CA ARG A 15 42.67 15.00 13.82
C ARG A 15 42.73 14.02 12.66
N ASP A 16 43.92 13.54 12.32
CA ASP A 16 44.12 12.65 11.16
C ASP A 16 43.45 11.30 11.40
N LEU A 17 43.52 10.75 12.62
CA LEU A 17 42.83 9.51 12.99
C LEU A 17 41.29 9.67 12.94
N ILE A 18 40.76 10.81 13.41
CA ILE A 18 39.33 11.12 13.34
C ILE A 18 38.88 11.26 11.89
N ALA A 19 39.69 11.91 11.04
CA ALA A 19 39.39 12.05 9.62
C ALA A 19 39.34 10.68 8.92
N GLU A 20 40.34 9.83 9.15
CA GLU A 20 40.38 8.47 8.58
C GLU A 20 39.19 7.62 9.06
N HIS A 21 38.85 7.70 10.35
CA HIS A 21 37.69 6.99 10.89
C HIS A 21 36.37 7.53 10.35
N SER A 22 36.24 8.85 10.19
CA SER A 22 35.08 9.49 9.58
C SER A 22 34.90 9.05 8.12
N ASP A 23 35.99 9.01 7.35
CA ASP A 23 35.96 8.58 5.95
C ASP A 23 35.56 7.10 5.84
N TYR A 24 36.05 6.26 6.75
CA TYR A 24 35.63 4.85 6.85
C TYR A 24 34.13 4.71 7.14
N LEU A 25 33.61 5.40 8.16
CA LEU A 25 32.19 5.36 8.52
C LEU A 25 31.28 5.89 7.40
N LEU A 26 31.68 6.96 6.73
CA LEU A 26 30.96 7.50 5.57
C LEU A 26 30.93 6.49 4.42
N ASN A 27 32.00 5.72 4.22
CA ASN A 27 32.03 4.67 3.22
C ASN A 27 31.10 3.50 3.57
N GLU A 28 31.07 3.05 4.83
CA GLU A 28 30.13 2.02 5.29
C GLU A 28 28.67 2.46 5.10
N GLN A 29 28.36 3.71 5.48
CA GLN A 29 27.02 4.29 5.25
C GLN A 29 26.68 4.33 3.77
N ARG A 30 27.62 4.72 2.90
CA ARG A 30 27.41 4.75 1.44
C ARG A 30 27.10 3.36 0.88
N VAL A 31 27.84 2.32 1.32
CA VAL A 31 27.62 0.94 0.86
C VAL A 31 26.28 0.42 1.35
N ALA A 32 25.96 0.61 2.64
CA ALA A 32 24.68 0.20 3.21
C ALA A 32 23.50 0.94 2.55
N LYS A 33 23.65 2.24 2.23
CA LYS A 33 22.69 2.97 1.41
C LYS A 33 22.53 2.35 0.02
N ALA A 34 23.61 2.03 -0.69
CA ALA A 34 23.51 1.44 -2.02
C ALA A 34 22.80 0.08 -2.02
N VAL A 35 23.00 -0.73 -0.97
CA VAL A 35 22.25 -1.99 -0.77
C VAL A 35 20.78 -1.69 -0.49
N PHE A 36 20.51 -0.74 0.39
CA PHE A 36 19.15 -0.33 0.71
C PHE A 36 18.42 0.24 -0.52
N ASP A 37 19.04 1.13 -1.28
CA ASP A 37 18.45 1.72 -2.48
C ASP A 37 18.04 0.64 -3.48
N ARG A 38 18.80 -0.46 -3.60
CA ARG A 38 18.40 -1.62 -4.42
C ARG A 38 17.18 -2.36 -3.89
N VAL A 39 16.99 -2.41 -2.57
CA VAL A 39 15.82 -3.04 -1.93
C VAL A 39 14.62 -2.09 -1.97
N ALA A 40 14.84 -0.81 -1.70
CA ALA A 40 13.85 0.23 -1.50
C ALA A 40 13.36 0.88 -2.81
N HIS A 41 14.19 0.95 -3.84
CA HIS A 41 13.78 1.43 -5.18
C HIS A 41 13.33 0.27 -6.09
N SER A 42 13.04 -0.91 -5.53
CA SER A 42 12.32 -1.96 -6.26
C SER A 42 10.85 -1.59 -6.54
N GLY A 43 10.38 -0.51 -5.92
CA GLY A 43 9.01 -0.01 -5.96
C GLY A 43 8.68 0.92 -7.14
N CYS A 44 7.70 1.80 -6.92
CA CYS A 44 7.18 2.73 -7.92
C CYS A 44 7.23 4.21 -7.47
N LEU A 45 8.19 4.59 -6.62
CA LEU A 45 8.33 5.97 -6.15
C LEU A 45 8.50 7.00 -7.28
N ASP A 46 9.14 6.59 -8.39
CA ASP A 46 9.33 7.43 -9.58
C ASP A 46 8.09 7.52 -10.49
N ALA A 47 6.96 6.95 -10.06
CA ALA A 47 5.71 7.02 -10.81
C ALA A 47 5.24 8.47 -11.00
N PRO A 48 4.67 8.83 -12.17
CA PRO A 48 4.32 10.21 -12.49
C PRO A 48 3.22 10.80 -11.59
N ASN A 49 2.47 9.95 -10.90
CA ASN A 49 1.42 10.34 -9.97
C ASN A 49 1.92 10.49 -8.52
N ILE A 50 3.20 10.19 -8.24
CA ILE A 50 3.85 10.35 -6.94
C ILE A 50 4.88 11.48 -7.06
N ARG A 51 4.85 12.38 -6.08
CA ARG A 51 5.88 13.41 -5.90
C ARG A 51 6.38 13.30 -4.48
N TYR A 52 7.69 13.32 -4.29
CA TYR A 52 8.25 13.24 -2.96
C TYR A 52 9.48 14.13 -2.83
N LEU A 53 9.77 14.51 -1.59
CA LEU A 53 11.00 15.10 -1.14
C LEU A 53 11.46 14.28 0.05
N GLN A 54 12.70 13.80 0.03
CA GLN A 54 13.29 13.05 1.13
C GLN A 54 14.76 13.46 1.28
N SER A 55 15.24 13.56 2.52
CA SER A 55 16.63 13.91 2.78
C SER A 55 17.58 12.82 2.22
N PRO A 56 18.78 13.17 1.72
CA PRO A 56 19.72 12.19 1.16
C PRO A 56 20.21 11.10 2.14
N TYR A 57 20.06 11.30 3.45
CA TYR A 57 20.52 10.42 4.53
C TYR A 57 19.37 9.78 5.34
N ALA A 58 18.12 9.98 4.89
CA ALA A 58 16.89 9.59 5.57
C ALA A 58 16.88 8.16 6.13
N LEU A 59 17.40 7.15 5.41
CA LEU A 59 17.45 5.77 5.91
C LEU A 59 18.16 5.62 7.26
N PHE A 60 19.29 6.32 7.41
CA PHE A 60 20.03 6.32 8.68
C PHE A 60 19.46 7.35 9.63
N ASN A 61 18.68 8.31 9.17
CA ASN A 61 18.18 9.37 10.03
C ASN A 61 16.79 9.07 10.61
N GLY A 62 16.14 7.99 10.19
CA GLY A 62 14.86 7.52 10.74
C GLY A 62 13.78 7.42 9.66
N ASP A 63 13.80 8.35 8.71
CA ASP A 63 12.80 8.46 7.65
C ASP A 63 12.92 7.39 6.55
N LEU A 64 11.78 6.78 6.24
CA LEU A 64 11.61 5.72 5.26
C LEU A 64 10.38 6.01 4.40
N LEU A 65 10.58 6.12 3.09
CA LEU A 65 9.51 6.27 2.11
C LEU A 65 9.53 5.09 1.13
N LEU A 66 8.41 4.39 1.00
CA LEU A 66 8.25 3.24 0.10
C LEU A 66 6.96 3.38 -0.72
N ALA A 67 6.99 2.95 -1.98
CA ALA A 67 5.79 2.87 -2.82
C ALA A 67 5.82 1.62 -3.68
N ALA A 68 4.70 0.91 -3.81
CA ALA A 68 4.60 -0.25 -4.69
C ALA A 68 3.22 -0.38 -5.30
N TYR A 69 3.15 -0.91 -6.52
CA TYR A 69 1.89 -1.33 -7.10
C TYR A 69 1.48 -2.70 -6.58
N THR A 70 0.23 -2.81 -6.20
CA THR A 70 -0.43 -4.12 -6.06
C THR A 70 -0.64 -4.72 -7.45
N PRO A 71 -0.78 -6.06 -7.57
CA PRO A 71 -1.13 -6.70 -8.83
C PRO A 71 -2.44 -6.21 -9.45
N SER A 72 -3.38 -5.72 -8.63
CA SER A 72 -4.64 -5.12 -9.10
C SER A 72 -4.48 -3.72 -9.69
N GLY A 73 -3.30 -3.11 -9.55
CA GLY A 73 -2.97 -1.77 -10.04
C GLY A 73 -3.23 -0.65 -9.02
N ASP A 74 -3.61 -0.96 -7.79
CA ASP A 74 -3.66 0.01 -6.68
C ASP A 74 -2.25 0.33 -6.19
N THR A 75 -2.03 1.53 -5.65
CA THR A 75 -0.71 1.95 -5.14
C THR A 75 -0.70 1.89 -3.62
N HIS A 76 0.21 1.10 -3.06
CA HIS A 76 0.59 1.18 -1.66
C HIS A 76 1.70 2.22 -1.48
N LEU A 77 1.57 3.06 -0.45
CA LEU A 77 2.55 4.08 -0.08
C LEU A 77 2.77 4.04 1.42
N LEU A 78 4.01 3.97 1.87
CA LEU A 78 4.40 4.04 3.28
C LEU A 78 5.34 5.22 3.47
N LEU A 79 4.98 6.14 4.37
CA LEU A 79 5.91 7.07 4.99
C LEU A 79 6.08 6.64 6.44
N ALA A 80 7.32 6.42 6.87
CA ALA A 80 7.63 5.94 8.20
C ALA A 80 8.84 6.66 8.75
N ASP A 81 8.90 6.79 10.07
CA ASP A 81 10.00 7.38 10.81
C ASP A 81 10.34 6.48 12.01
N PHE A 82 11.61 6.18 12.18
CA PHE A 82 12.13 5.37 13.29
C PHE A 82 12.67 6.26 14.38
N THR A 83 12.33 5.95 15.63
CA THR A 83 12.91 6.66 16.77
C THR A 83 14.42 6.48 16.84
N GLY A 84 15.14 7.59 16.79
CA GLY A 84 16.61 7.64 16.87
C GLY A 84 17.28 7.58 15.50
N HIS A 85 18.53 8.02 15.45
CA HIS A 85 19.29 8.11 14.21
C HIS A 85 20.47 7.12 14.19
N GLY A 86 21.08 6.97 13.02
CA GLY A 86 22.18 6.10 12.70
C GLY A 86 21.77 4.67 12.32
N LEU A 87 22.70 3.76 12.59
CA LEU A 87 22.60 2.34 12.26
C LEU A 87 21.37 1.62 12.87
N PRO A 88 20.90 1.95 14.10
CA PRO A 88 19.74 1.28 14.69
C PRO A 88 18.44 1.43 13.86
N ALA A 89 18.18 2.62 13.30
CA ALA A 89 17.02 2.85 12.43
C ALA A 89 17.09 1.98 11.16
N ALA A 90 18.28 1.89 10.56
CA ALA A 90 18.51 1.08 9.35
C ALA A 90 18.27 -0.43 9.57
N ILE A 91 18.51 -0.95 10.79
CA ILE A 91 18.24 -2.36 11.15
C ILE A 91 16.75 -2.68 11.05
N GLY A 92 15.87 -1.73 11.40
CA GLY A 92 14.42 -1.87 11.29
C GLY A 92 13.91 -1.63 9.87
N ALA A 93 14.48 -0.65 9.17
CA ALA A 93 14.01 -0.21 7.85
C ALA A 93 14.11 -1.29 6.77
N MET A 94 15.21 -2.05 6.70
CA MET A 94 15.39 -3.09 5.68
C MET A 94 14.35 -4.23 5.77
N PRO A 95 14.16 -4.88 6.94
CA PRO A 95 13.14 -5.92 7.07
C PRO A 95 11.72 -5.38 6.91
N LEU A 96 11.48 -4.12 7.30
CA LEU A 96 10.20 -3.45 7.09
C LEU A 96 9.88 -3.31 5.60
N ALA A 97 10.85 -2.82 4.83
CA ALA A 97 10.73 -2.68 3.38
C ALA A 97 10.53 -4.02 2.68
N GLU A 98 11.26 -5.07 3.09
CA GLU A 98 11.10 -6.42 2.55
C GLU A 98 9.66 -6.95 2.74
N VAL A 99 9.10 -6.79 3.95
CA VAL A 99 7.71 -7.19 4.24
C VAL A 99 6.74 -6.39 3.36
N PHE A 100 6.90 -5.06 3.31
CA PHE A 100 6.06 -4.17 2.51
C PHE A 100 6.04 -4.58 1.02
N TYR A 101 7.22 -4.73 0.40
CA TYR A 101 7.32 -5.09 -1.02
C TYR A 101 6.84 -6.51 -1.30
N SER A 102 7.25 -7.50 -0.49
CA SER A 102 6.88 -8.89 -0.70
C SER A 102 5.37 -9.11 -0.60
N MET A 103 4.74 -8.51 0.42
CA MET A 103 3.30 -8.68 0.63
C MET A 103 2.47 -7.84 -0.34
N THR A 104 2.93 -6.63 -0.70
CA THR A 104 2.27 -5.82 -1.73
C THR A 104 2.30 -6.53 -3.08
N ALA A 105 3.45 -7.09 -3.49
CA ALA A 105 3.57 -7.85 -4.74
C ALA A 105 2.70 -9.11 -4.77
N LYS A 106 2.42 -9.72 -3.60
CA LYS A 106 1.49 -10.86 -3.47
C LYS A 106 0.02 -10.42 -3.43
N GLY A 107 -0.27 -9.13 -3.34
CA GLY A 107 -1.62 -8.57 -3.31
C GLY A 107 -2.31 -8.66 -1.94
N TYR A 108 -1.56 -8.74 -0.85
CA TYR A 108 -2.13 -8.60 0.50
C TYR A 108 -2.66 -7.18 0.74
N GLY A 109 -3.69 -7.05 1.57
CA GLY A 109 -4.23 -5.75 1.98
C GLY A 109 -3.38 -5.07 3.05
N LEU A 110 -3.66 -3.80 3.32
CA LEU A 110 -2.92 -3.01 4.32
C LEU A 110 -2.99 -3.62 5.71
N ALA A 111 -4.16 -4.12 6.12
CA ALA A 111 -4.37 -4.77 7.41
C ALA A 111 -3.41 -5.95 7.65
N GLU A 112 -3.23 -6.82 6.65
CA GLU A 112 -2.31 -7.95 6.77
C GLU A 112 -0.84 -7.50 6.75
N ILE A 113 -0.51 -6.54 5.88
CA ILE A 113 0.82 -5.95 5.78
C ILE A 113 1.23 -5.32 7.13
N LEU A 114 0.37 -4.51 7.74
CA LEU A 114 0.61 -3.86 9.04
C LEU A 114 0.85 -4.86 10.15
N ARG A 115 0.07 -5.95 10.19
CA ARG A 115 0.21 -6.99 11.21
C ARG A 115 1.58 -7.67 11.13
N GLU A 116 2.01 -8.03 9.93
CA GLU A 116 3.31 -8.65 9.70
C GLU A 116 4.45 -7.66 9.96
N MET A 117 4.32 -6.41 9.51
CA MET A 117 5.29 -5.35 9.80
C MET A 117 5.46 -5.13 11.30
N ASN A 118 4.35 -4.99 12.05
CA ASN A 118 4.39 -4.82 13.51
C ASN A 118 5.04 -6.04 14.20
N ALA A 119 4.65 -7.26 13.83
CA ALA A 119 5.20 -8.49 14.41
C ALA A 119 6.71 -8.63 14.12
N LYS A 120 7.13 -8.32 12.89
CA LYS A 120 8.53 -8.32 12.48
C LYS A 120 9.33 -7.30 13.28
N LEU A 121 8.87 -6.04 13.33
CA LEU A 121 9.53 -4.97 14.08
C LEU A 121 9.60 -5.29 15.58
N LYS A 122 8.52 -5.78 16.18
CA LYS A 122 8.50 -6.15 17.61
C LYS A 122 9.55 -7.19 17.98
N ARG A 123 9.92 -8.06 17.02
CA ARG A 123 10.92 -9.11 17.22
C ARG A 123 12.35 -8.61 17.04
N ILE A 124 12.59 -7.64 16.16
CA ILE A 124 13.94 -7.22 15.77
C ILE A 124 14.40 -5.92 16.43
N LEU A 125 13.47 -5.03 16.78
CA LEU A 125 13.81 -3.73 17.36
C LEU A 125 14.25 -3.91 18.82
N PRO A 126 15.29 -3.17 19.26
CA PRO A 126 15.65 -3.05 20.66
C PRO A 126 14.51 -2.51 21.53
N VAL A 127 14.66 -2.67 22.85
CA VAL A 127 13.81 -1.99 23.83
C VAL A 127 13.95 -0.48 23.65
N ASP A 128 12.84 0.26 23.75
CA ASP A 128 12.73 1.71 23.56
C ASP A 128 12.85 2.22 22.11
N MET A 129 12.84 1.34 21.12
CA MET A 129 12.73 1.72 19.70
C MET A 129 11.36 1.37 19.11
N PHE A 130 10.83 2.27 18.30
CA PHE A 130 9.60 2.07 17.55
C PHE A 130 9.62 2.83 16.22
N CYS A 131 8.62 2.56 15.39
CA CYS A 131 8.49 3.16 14.06
C CYS A 131 7.11 3.81 13.92
N CYS A 132 7.08 5.13 13.88
CA CYS A 132 5.92 5.90 13.48
C CYS A 132 5.68 5.66 11.98
N ALA A 133 4.45 5.41 11.56
CA ALA A 133 4.19 5.21 10.13
C ALA A 133 2.79 5.63 9.70
N ALA A 134 2.71 6.12 8.47
CA ALA A 134 1.50 6.37 7.71
C ALA A 134 1.52 5.48 6.46
N LEU A 135 0.53 4.60 6.35
CA LEU A 135 0.40 3.64 5.27
C LEU A 135 -0.91 3.89 4.51
N LEU A 136 -0.80 4.00 3.19
CA LEU A 136 -1.92 4.28 2.28
C LEU A 136 -2.06 3.19 1.23
N CYS A 137 -3.30 2.93 0.80
CA CYS A 137 -3.63 2.18 -0.40
C CYS A 137 -4.57 3.04 -1.23
N VAL A 138 -4.07 3.58 -2.33
CA VAL A 138 -4.82 4.43 -3.25
C VAL A 138 -5.35 3.56 -4.38
N SER A 139 -6.68 3.45 -4.47
CA SER A 139 -7.36 2.68 -5.50
C SER A 139 -8.22 3.59 -6.38
N ALA A 140 -7.73 3.87 -7.59
CA ALA A 140 -8.50 4.63 -8.58
C ALA A 140 -9.70 3.84 -9.13
N GLN A 141 -9.61 2.50 -9.17
CA GLN A 141 -10.71 1.64 -9.59
C GLN A 141 -11.86 1.67 -8.57
N ARG A 142 -11.53 1.49 -7.28
CA ARG A 142 -12.51 1.55 -6.17
C ARG A 142 -12.92 2.99 -5.84
N ARG A 143 -12.16 3.99 -6.31
CA ARG A 143 -12.33 5.42 -6.01
C ARG A 143 -12.29 5.69 -4.51
N CYS A 144 -11.31 5.10 -3.84
CA CYS A 144 -11.09 5.28 -2.41
C CYS A 144 -9.60 5.25 -2.08
N VAL A 145 -9.27 5.82 -0.92
CA VAL A 145 -8.00 5.64 -0.24
C VAL A 145 -8.26 4.94 1.09
N GLU A 146 -7.51 3.90 1.36
CA GLU A 146 -7.44 3.25 2.67
C GLU A 146 -6.20 3.78 3.39
N VAL A 147 -6.35 4.17 4.66
CA VAL A 147 -5.34 4.90 5.44
C VAL A 147 -5.16 4.22 6.79
N TRP A 148 -3.92 4.11 7.21
CA TRP A 148 -3.53 3.84 8.59
C TRP A 148 -2.46 4.84 9.00
N ASN A 149 -2.63 5.49 10.15
CA ASN A 149 -1.64 6.41 10.71
C ASN A 149 -1.39 6.05 12.18
N GLY A 150 -0.17 5.59 12.45
CA GLY A 150 0.32 5.25 13.78
C GLY A 150 1.54 6.07 14.16
N GLY A 151 1.30 7.21 14.81
CA GLY A 151 2.35 8.08 15.37
C GLY A 151 2.95 9.12 14.42
N MET A 152 2.56 9.18 13.14
CA MET A 152 3.00 10.26 12.24
C MET A 152 2.13 11.52 12.42
N PRO A 153 2.60 12.70 11.98
CA PRO A 153 1.76 13.88 11.86
C PRO A 153 0.51 13.64 10.99
N ASP A 154 -0.47 14.54 11.11
CA ASP A 154 -1.69 14.46 10.31
C ASP A 154 -1.38 14.58 8.82
N GLY A 155 -1.85 13.60 8.04
CA GLY A 155 -1.88 13.70 6.58
C GLY A 155 -3.08 14.51 6.11
N TYR A 156 -3.13 14.85 4.82
CA TYR A 156 -4.24 15.64 4.26
C TYR A 156 -4.72 15.04 2.94
N LEU A 157 -6.00 14.66 2.89
CA LEU A 157 -6.72 14.31 1.67
C LEU A 157 -7.42 15.54 1.12
N GLN A 158 -7.07 15.94 -0.09
CA GLN A 158 -7.75 16.98 -0.86
C GLN A 158 -8.69 16.30 -1.87
N SER A 159 -10.00 16.39 -1.63
CA SER A 159 -11.03 15.80 -2.49
C SER A 159 -12.17 16.77 -2.73
N GLY A 160 -12.53 17.00 -4.00
CA GLY A 160 -13.66 17.86 -4.36
C GLY A 160 -13.60 19.30 -3.82
N GLY A 161 -12.38 19.82 -3.58
CA GLY A 161 -12.16 21.15 -3.00
C GLY A 161 -12.26 21.21 -1.47
N GLN A 162 -12.50 20.08 -0.79
CA GLN A 162 -12.47 19.97 0.66
C GLN A 162 -11.19 19.26 1.12
N ARG A 163 -10.62 19.74 2.23
CA ARG A 163 -9.50 19.11 2.93
C ARG A 163 -10.03 18.24 4.07
N THR A 164 -9.60 16.99 4.12
CA THR A 164 -9.87 16.06 5.23
C THR A 164 -8.54 15.66 5.87
N ALA A 165 -8.40 15.89 7.18
CA ALA A 165 -7.22 15.46 7.92
C ALA A 165 -7.23 13.93 8.14
N LEU A 166 -6.06 13.31 7.94
CA LEU A 166 -5.77 11.90 8.15
C LEU A 166 -5.08 11.75 9.50
N THR A 167 -5.86 11.88 10.56
CA THR A 167 -5.36 11.97 11.94
C THR A 167 -4.73 10.66 12.40
N SER A 168 -3.65 10.77 13.16
CA SER A 168 -3.02 9.63 13.84
C SER A 168 -3.95 9.03 14.89
N GLN A 169 -4.34 7.76 14.70
CA GLN A 169 -5.29 7.05 15.57
C GLN A 169 -4.69 5.82 16.24
N HIS A 170 -3.48 5.43 15.84
CA HIS A 170 -2.85 4.18 16.28
C HIS A 170 -1.52 4.44 16.97
N LEU A 171 -1.07 3.46 17.77
CA LEU A 171 0.28 3.47 18.31
C LEU A 171 1.31 3.08 17.23
N PRO A 172 2.56 3.58 17.33
CA PRO A 172 3.64 3.21 16.42
C PRO A 172 3.89 1.70 16.32
N LEU A 173 4.42 1.27 15.18
CA LEU A 173 4.80 -0.11 14.93
C LEU A 173 5.97 -0.53 15.85
N GLY A 174 5.95 -1.78 16.30
CA GLY A 174 6.97 -2.35 17.19
C GLY A 174 6.71 -2.10 18.68
N VAL A 175 5.71 -1.30 19.03
CA VAL A 175 5.34 -1.05 20.44
C VAL A 175 4.50 -2.21 20.98
N LEU A 176 3.37 -2.50 20.32
CA LEU A 176 2.38 -3.46 20.78
C LEU A 176 2.68 -4.89 20.30
N ARG A 177 2.24 -5.87 21.10
CA ARG A 177 2.23 -7.28 20.70
C ARG A 177 1.12 -7.54 19.67
N ALA A 178 1.27 -8.57 18.86
CA ALA A 178 0.36 -8.87 17.76
C ALA A 178 -1.11 -9.09 18.18
N ASP A 179 -1.35 -9.57 19.40
CA ASP A 179 -2.68 -9.85 19.95
C ASP A 179 -3.48 -8.60 20.35
N VAL A 180 -2.80 -7.48 20.62
CA VAL A 180 -3.42 -6.21 21.05
C VAL A 180 -3.21 -5.08 20.03
N PHE A 181 -2.50 -5.36 18.93
CA PHE A 181 -2.22 -4.37 17.90
C PHE A 181 -3.46 -4.06 17.06
N ASP A 182 -3.89 -2.80 17.09
CA ASP A 182 -4.98 -2.31 16.26
C ASP A 182 -4.48 -1.98 14.84
N HIS A 183 -4.86 -2.83 13.91
CA HIS A 183 -4.55 -2.73 12.48
C HIS A 183 -5.77 -2.26 11.67
N ALA A 184 -6.80 -1.72 12.34
CA ALA A 184 -7.96 -1.17 11.65
C ALA A 184 -7.55 0.03 10.79
N THR A 185 -8.06 0.08 9.56
CA THR A 185 -7.81 1.16 8.62
C THR A 185 -9.05 2.04 8.46
N GLN A 186 -8.84 3.29 8.06
CA GLN A 186 -9.89 4.20 7.65
C GLN A 186 -9.99 4.23 6.13
N VAL A 187 -11.19 4.03 5.58
CA VAL A 187 -11.43 4.13 4.13
C VAL A 187 -12.17 5.41 3.83
N LEU A 188 -11.58 6.24 2.98
CA LEU A 188 -12.12 7.53 2.54
C LEU A 188 -12.34 7.53 1.03
N PRO A 189 -13.37 8.20 0.52
CA PRO A 189 -13.59 8.35 -0.92
C PRO A 189 -12.48 9.22 -1.52
N MET A 190 -11.97 8.79 -2.67
CA MET A 190 -10.92 9.50 -3.40
C MET A 190 -11.10 9.22 -4.90
N VAL A 191 -11.51 10.23 -5.65
CA VAL A 191 -11.74 10.09 -7.10
C VAL A 191 -10.46 10.40 -7.89
N PRO A 192 -10.33 9.94 -9.14
CA PRO A 192 -9.18 10.32 -9.97
C PRO A 192 -9.01 11.84 -10.05
N GLY A 193 -7.79 12.33 -9.80
CA GLY A 193 -7.46 13.75 -9.70
C GLY A 193 -7.36 14.26 -8.26
N ASP A 194 -8.01 13.61 -7.29
CA ASP A 194 -7.83 13.91 -5.87
C ASP A 194 -6.42 13.53 -5.41
N GLN A 195 -6.01 14.11 -4.28
CA GLN A 195 -4.63 14.00 -3.81
C GLN A 195 -4.54 13.76 -2.32
N VAL A 196 -3.54 12.98 -1.92
CA VAL A 196 -3.15 12.81 -0.52
C VAL A 196 -1.75 13.36 -0.34
N PHE A 197 -1.56 14.12 0.74
CA PHE A 197 -0.28 14.67 1.17
C PHE A 197 0.07 14.11 2.56
N LEU A 198 1.28 13.58 2.69
CA LEU A 198 1.86 13.10 3.94
C LEU A 198 3.19 13.81 4.19
N LEU A 199 3.57 13.92 5.47
CA LEU A 199 4.78 14.59 5.92
C LEU A 199 5.35 13.89 7.17
N SER A 200 6.66 14.01 7.37
CA SER A 200 7.33 13.72 8.63
C SER A 200 7.19 14.88 9.61
N ASP A 201 7.51 14.63 10.88
CA ASP A 201 7.50 15.63 11.94
C ASP A 201 8.55 16.73 11.72
N GLY A 202 9.64 16.47 10.99
CA GLY A 202 10.65 17.47 10.64
C GLY A 202 10.08 18.73 9.96
N VAL A 203 8.93 18.65 9.29
CA VAL A 203 8.22 19.84 8.75
C VAL A 203 7.62 20.69 9.86
N ILE A 204 6.86 20.08 10.78
CA ILE A 204 6.15 20.80 11.85
C ILE A 204 7.10 21.27 12.96
N ASP A 205 8.15 20.49 13.22
CA ASP A 205 9.14 20.72 14.28
C ASP A 205 10.32 21.58 13.82
N THR A 206 10.31 22.03 12.56
CA THR A 206 11.29 23.00 12.07
C THR A 206 11.25 24.26 12.93
N CYS A 207 12.42 24.62 13.48
CA CYS A 207 12.54 25.64 14.51
C CYS A 207 13.08 26.94 13.91
N GLY A 208 12.30 28.02 14.06
CA GLY A 208 12.68 29.36 13.62
C GLY A 208 13.67 30.07 14.55
N PRO A 209 14.10 31.29 14.20
CA PRO A 209 15.06 32.09 14.97
C PRO A 209 14.66 32.34 16.42
N ASP A 210 13.35 32.52 16.67
CA ASP A 210 12.79 32.78 18.01
C ASP A 210 12.43 31.51 18.79
N GLN A 211 13.00 30.36 18.41
CA GLN A 211 12.64 29.03 18.93
C GLN A 211 11.17 28.61 18.72
N GLN A 212 10.42 29.35 17.90
CA GLN A 212 9.07 28.97 17.52
C GLN A 212 9.12 27.83 16.51
N LEU A 213 8.27 26.84 16.68
CA LEU A 213 8.06 25.78 15.69
C LEU A 213 7.29 26.34 14.50
N PHE A 214 7.54 25.80 13.31
CA PHE A 214 6.76 26.10 12.11
C PHE A 214 5.29 25.80 12.36
N GLY A 215 5.01 24.60 12.90
CA GLY A 215 3.72 24.20 13.44
C GLY A 215 2.64 23.93 12.38
N VAL A 216 1.53 23.35 12.85
CA VAL A 216 0.40 22.96 12.00
C VAL A 216 -0.29 24.16 11.39
N GLU A 217 -0.44 25.26 12.12
CA GLU A 217 -1.15 26.46 11.64
C GLU A 217 -0.53 27.07 10.38
N ARG A 218 0.80 27.14 10.30
CA ARG A 218 1.50 27.66 9.12
C ARG A 218 1.43 26.68 7.95
N LEU A 219 1.49 25.38 8.24
CA LEU A 219 1.31 24.35 7.22
C LEU A 219 -0.08 24.44 6.60
N GLU A 220 -1.13 24.59 7.41
CA GLU A 220 -2.50 24.74 6.93
C GLU A 220 -2.68 26.01 6.08
N GLN A 221 -2.01 27.11 6.42
CA GLN A 221 -2.01 28.33 5.61
C GLN A 221 -1.42 28.09 4.21
N VAL A 222 -0.32 27.33 4.11
CA VAL A 222 0.28 26.96 2.81
C VAL A 222 -0.69 26.06 2.03
N LEU A 223 -1.29 25.08 2.70
CA LEU A 223 -2.29 24.19 2.08
C LEU A 223 -3.51 24.95 1.57
N ASP A 224 -4.00 25.95 2.31
CA ASP A 224 -5.15 26.79 1.92
C ASP A 224 -4.80 27.77 0.80
N ALA A 225 -3.56 28.25 0.76
CA ALA A 225 -3.07 29.16 -0.27
C ALA A 225 -2.76 28.44 -1.59
N ASN A 226 -2.48 27.12 -1.55
CA ASN A 226 -2.13 26.35 -2.72
C ASN A 226 -3.23 26.43 -3.80
N ARG A 227 -2.81 26.77 -5.03
CA ARG A 227 -3.68 26.80 -6.23
C ARG A 227 -3.24 25.81 -7.29
N HIS A 228 -1.99 25.36 -7.20
CA HIS A 228 -1.39 24.40 -8.10
C HIS A 228 -0.98 23.17 -7.28
N PRO A 229 -1.83 22.14 -7.24
CA PRO A 229 -1.61 21.03 -6.33
C PRO A 229 -0.27 20.31 -6.57
N LEU A 230 0.22 20.28 -7.82
CA LEU A 230 1.52 19.71 -8.18
C LEU A 230 2.74 20.47 -7.62
N GLN A 231 2.56 21.71 -7.18
CA GLN A 231 3.62 22.56 -6.62
C GLN A 231 3.65 22.55 -5.08
N LEU A 232 2.72 21.83 -4.44
CA LEU A 232 2.54 21.87 -2.98
C LEU A 232 3.83 21.59 -2.21
N ILE A 233 4.59 20.55 -2.58
CA ILE A 233 5.86 20.22 -1.92
C ILE A 233 6.86 21.39 -2.03
N ALA A 234 6.96 22.02 -3.20
CA ALA A 234 7.87 23.15 -3.42
C ALA A 234 7.41 24.42 -2.67
N GLU A 235 6.10 24.64 -2.56
CA GLU A 235 5.53 25.75 -1.78
C GLU A 235 5.79 25.56 -0.27
N VAL A 236 5.65 24.33 0.25
CA VAL A 236 5.99 24.01 1.66
C VAL A 236 7.48 24.18 1.90
N GLU A 237 8.34 23.68 1.01
CA GLU A 237 9.79 23.85 1.13
C GLU A 237 10.19 25.34 1.10
N GLN A 238 9.54 26.14 0.25
CA GLN A 238 9.77 27.58 0.23
C GLN A 238 9.31 28.26 1.52
N ALA A 239 8.16 27.88 2.08
CA ALA A 239 7.68 28.40 3.35
C ALA A 239 8.64 28.07 4.50
N LEU A 240 9.22 26.86 4.51
CA LEU A 240 10.24 26.47 5.50
C LEU A 240 11.53 27.31 5.36
N ARG A 241 11.97 27.58 4.12
CA ARG A 241 13.10 28.47 3.84
C ARG A 241 12.84 29.91 4.30
N ASP A 242 11.66 30.44 3.98
CA ASP A 242 11.26 31.81 4.32
C ASP A 242 11.09 32.01 5.83
N PHE A 243 10.68 30.95 6.54
CA PHE A 243 10.66 30.91 8.00
C PHE A 243 12.06 30.95 8.63
N GLN A 244 13.12 30.83 7.81
CA GLN A 244 14.52 30.74 8.25
C GLN A 244 14.74 29.64 9.29
N GLY A 245 13.93 28.58 9.21
CA GLY A 245 13.94 27.49 10.15
C GLY A 245 15.19 26.64 9.98
N ARG A 246 15.79 26.23 11.09
CA ARG A 246 16.70 25.08 11.09
C ARG A 246 15.85 23.85 11.42
N ALA A 247 15.76 22.95 10.45
CA ALA A 247 15.15 21.65 10.67
C ALA A 247 15.90 20.95 11.81
N ARG A 248 15.16 20.55 12.86
CA ARG A 248 15.73 19.77 13.97
C ARG A 248 15.83 18.30 13.60
N ASP A 249 14.97 17.88 12.70
CA ASP A 249 14.90 16.54 12.13
C ASP A 249 14.79 16.61 10.60
N ASP A 250 14.85 15.46 9.95
CA ASP A 250 14.76 15.37 8.50
C ASP A 250 13.36 15.68 7.97
N VAL A 251 13.34 16.39 6.84
CA VAL A 251 12.11 16.77 6.17
C VAL A 251 11.82 15.78 5.06
N SER A 252 10.80 14.96 5.27
CA SER A 252 10.25 14.05 4.28
C SER A 252 8.79 14.42 3.99
N MET A 253 8.45 14.52 2.71
CA MET A 253 7.12 14.84 2.24
C MET A 253 6.79 13.98 1.03
N VAL A 254 5.55 13.51 0.95
CA VAL A 254 5.08 12.77 -0.21
C VAL A 254 3.65 13.15 -0.55
N GLN A 255 3.40 13.23 -1.84
CA GLN A 255 2.11 13.53 -2.43
C GLN A 255 1.78 12.48 -3.48
N ILE A 256 0.59 11.90 -3.39
CA ILE A 256 0.08 10.94 -4.37
C ILE A 256 -1.23 11.44 -4.95
N THR A 257 -1.33 11.45 -6.28
CA THR A 257 -2.56 11.75 -7.02
C THR A 257 -3.23 10.45 -7.43
N SER A 258 -4.54 10.33 -7.20
CA SER A 258 -5.31 9.18 -7.71
C SER A 258 -5.39 9.26 -9.23
N GLN A 259 -4.89 8.23 -9.92
CA GLN A 259 -4.88 8.14 -11.38
C GLN A 259 -5.26 6.73 -11.84
N MET A 260 -5.95 6.62 -12.97
CA MET A 260 -6.37 5.32 -13.49
C MET A 260 -5.15 4.48 -13.93
N PRO A 261 -5.10 3.17 -13.59
CA PRO A 261 -3.94 2.31 -13.84
C PRO A 261 -3.53 2.17 -15.32
N GLN A 262 -4.48 2.38 -16.25
CA GLN A 262 -4.28 2.31 -17.70
C GLN A 262 -3.22 3.31 -18.21
N LEU A 263 -2.94 4.37 -17.45
CA LEU A 263 -1.90 5.36 -17.73
C LEU A 263 -0.54 5.04 -17.09
N LEU A 264 -0.46 4.06 -16.17
CA LEU A 264 0.68 3.88 -15.29
C LEU A 264 1.65 2.77 -15.72
N GLY A 265 1.36 2.03 -16.81
CA GLY A 265 2.30 1.05 -17.36
C GLY A 265 2.84 0.07 -16.32
N VAL A 266 1.97 -0.46 -15.45
CA VAL A 266 2.35 -1.31 -14.31
C VAL A 266 3.27 -2.43 -14.79
N PRO A 267 4.53 -2.47 -14.34
CA PRO A 267 5.46 -3.52 -14.75
C PRO A 267 4.92 -4.87 -14.29
N ALA A 268 5.07 -5.89 -15.14
CA ALA A 268 4.70 -7.26 -14.79
C ALA A 268 5.44 -7.63 -13.50
N THR A 269 4.70 -7.98 -12.45
CA THR A 269 5.25 -8.47 -11.18
C THR A 269 6.27 -9.55 -11.47
N LEU A 270 7.53 -9.31 -11.07
CA LEU A 270 8.62 -10.26 -11.20
C LEU A 270 8.35 -11.42 -10.23
N TYR A 271 7.67 -12.47 -10.69
CA TYR A 271 7.59 -13.71 -9.95
C TYR A 271 8.98 -14.33 -9.87
N SER A 272 9.44 -14.68 -8.66
CA SER A 272 10.73 -15.33 -8.48
C SER A 272 10.76 -16.62 -9.28
N ASP A 273 11.68 -16.71 -10.23
CA ASP A 273 11.76 -17.82 -11.16
C ASP A 273 12.29 -19.06 -10.44
N SER A 274 11.38 -19.92 -9.97
CA SER A 274 11.71 -21.20 -9.32
C SER A 274 11.97 -22.33 -10.32
N GLY A 275 11.98 -22.05 -11.63
CA GLY A 275 12.41 -22.97 -12.68
C GLY A 275 11.30 -23.63 -13.50
N LEU A 276 11.68 -24.66 -14.27
CA LEU A 276 10.96 -25.31 -15.38
C LEU A 276 9.63 -26.04 -15.04
N CYS A 277 9.13 -25.97 -13.80
CA CYS A 277 7.89 -26.64 -13.42
C CYS A 277 6.70 -25.68 -13.56
N SER A 278 5.85 -25.94 -14.55
CA SER A 278 4.52 -25.31 -14.68
C SER A 278 3.46 -26.40 -14.57
N PRO A 279 2.66 -26.46 -13.48
CA PRO A 279 1.58 -27.44 -13.38
C PRO A 279 0.45 -27.05 -14.36
N LEU A 280 0.25 -27.86 -15.40
CA LEU A 280 -0.69 -27.56 -16.51
C LEU A 280 -1.96 -28.42 -16.50
N ASP A 281 -2.11 -29.33 -15.54
CA ASP A 281 -3.27 -30.22 -15.43
C ASP A 281 -3.60 -30.48 -13.97
N TRP A 282 -4.52 -29.69 -13.41
CA TRP A 282 -5.00 -29.84 -12.04
C TRP A 282 -6.32 -29.13 -11.82
N SER A 283 -7.05 -29.56 -10.79
CA SER A 283 -8.18 -28.82 -10.25
C SER A 283 -8.12 -28.78 -8.73
N ALA A 284 -8.57 -27.67 -8.15
CA ALA A 284 -8.68 -27.49 -6.71
C ALA A 284 -9.93 -26.69 -6.39
N SER A 285 -10.59 -27.02 -5.28
CA SER A 285 -11.74 -26.27 -4.79
C SER A 285 -11.52 -25.93 -3.32
N PHE A 286 -11.61 -24.64 -3.01
CA PHE A 286 -11.44 -24.10 -1.67
C PHE A 286 -12.76 -23.54 -1.19
N GLU A 287 -13.17 -23.91 0.02
CA GLU A 287 -14.37 -23.37 0.64
C GLU A 287 -14.01 -22.65 1.93
N PHE A 288 -14.24 -21.35 1.95
CA PHE A 288 -13.99 -20.48 3.09
C PHE A 288 -15.31 -20.22 3.81
N ARG A 289 -15.39 -20.67 5.06
CA ARG A 289 -16.59 -20.57 5.90
C ARG A 289 -16.53 -19.31 6.78
N ALA A 290 -17.67 -18.96 7.37
CA ALA A 290 -17.85 -17.77 8.22
C ALA A 290 -16.65 -17.41 9.11
N ALA A 291 -16.17 -18.35 9.95
CA ALA A 291 -15.03 -18.09 10.85
C ALA A 291 -13.73 -17.71 10.12
N SER A 292 -13.46 -18.30 8.96
CA SER A 292 -12.30 -17.94 8.14
C SER A 292 -12.50 -16.61 7.43
N LEU A 293 -13.69 -16.37 6.85
CA LEU A 293 -14.02 -15.12 6.15
C LEU A 293 -13.87 -13.88 7.05
N GLN A 294 -14.09 -14.04 8.36
CA GLN A 294 -13.94 -12.97 9.35
C GLN A 294 -12.52 -12.43 9.48
N GLN A 295 -11.51 -13.27 9.27
CA GLN A 295 -10.12 -12.98 9.69
C GLN A 295 -9.09 -13.19 8.59
N PHE A 296 -9.47 -13.87 7.50
CA PHE A 296 -8.54 -14.34 6.48
C PHE A 296 -9.01 -13.93 5.08
N ASN A 297 -8.12 -13.27 4.34
CA ASN A 297 -8.28 -13.00 2.92
C ASN A 297 -7.60 -14.12 2.10
N PRO A 298 -8.36 -14.99 1.40
CA PRO A 298 -7.80 -16.10 0.65
C PRO A 298 -7.20 -15.70 -0.70
N LEU A 299 -7.53 -14.51 -1.22
CA LEU A 299 -7.17 -14.10 -2.57
C LEU A 299 -5.67 -14.15 -2.85
N PRO A 300 -4.78 -13.59 -2.01
CA PRO A 300 -3.34 -13.61 -2.27
C PRO A 300 -2.78 -15.04 -2.42
N TYR A 301 -3.30 -15.98 -1.61
CA TYR A 301 -2.88 -17.38 -1.65
C TYR A 301 -3.31 -18.08 -2.93
N LEU A 302 -4.57 -17.90 -3.33
CA LEU A 302 -5.10 -18.46 -4.58
C LEU A 302 -4.38 -17.89 -5.80
N LEU A 303 -4.10 -16.59 -5.79
CA LEU A 303 -3.39 -15.92 -6.86
C LEU A 303 -1.94 -16.40 -6.96
N GLN A 304 -1.25 -16.55 -5.83
CA GLN A 304 0.10 -17.12 -5.82
C GLN A 304 0.12 -18.52 -6.48
N LEU A 305 -0.85 -19.37 -6.16
CA LEU A 305 -0.98 -20.70 -6.78
C LEU A 305 -1.19 -20.61 -8.30
N LEU A 306 -1.98 -19.64 -8.79
CA LEU A 306 -2.16 -19.41 -10.23
C LEU A 306 -0.90 -18.88 -10.91
N MET A 307 -0.07 -18.11 -10.21
CA MET A 307 1.13 -17.50 -10.76
C MET A 307 2.33 -18.45 -10.86
N GLU A 308 2.23 -19.64 -10.25
CA GLU A 308 3.11 -20.78 -10.55
C GLU A 308 2.93 -21.29 -11.99
N VAL A 309 1.76 -21.03 -12.61
CA VAL A 309 1.53 -21.32 -14.03
C VAL A 309 2.11 -20.19 -14.88
N HIS A 310 3.25 -20.47 -15.50
CA HIS A 310 4.05 -19.46 -16.21
C HIS A 310 3.27 -18.73 -17.31
N GLY A 311 2.39 -19.44 -18.03
CA GLY A 311 1.59 -18.88 -19.10
C GLY A 311 0.52 -17.88 -18.65
N LEU A 312 0.14 -17.90 -17.37
CA LEU A 312 -0.81 -16.96 -16.78
C LEU A 312 -0.16 -15.66 -16.30
N ARG A 313 1.17 -15.62 -16.13
CA ARG A 313 1.88 -14.44 -15.57
C ARG A 313 1.68 -13.18 -16.41
N SER A 314 1.59 -13.32 -17.74
CA SER A 314 1.31 -12.20 -18.65
C SER A 314 -0.09 -11.60 -18.47
N GLN A 315 -1.05 -12.40 -17.99
CA GLN A 315 -2.42 -12.00 -17.69
C GLN A 315 -2.65 -11.78 -16.19
N GLY A 316 -1.59 -11.84 -15.37
CA GLY A 316 -1.67 -11.73 -13.91
C GLY A 316 -2.52 -10.56 -13.43
N PRO A 317 -2.25 -9.30 -13.85
CA PRO A 317 -3.04 -8.14 -13.41
C PRO A 317 -4.54 -8.26 -13.72
N VAL A 318 -4.89 -8.84 -14.87
CA VAL A 318 -6.28 -9.06 -15.28
C VAL A 318 -6.93 -10.14 -14.41
N ILE A 319 -6.23 -11.25 -14.17
CA ILE A 319 -6.71 -12.34 -13.29
C ILE A 319 -6.91 -11.83 -11.87
N HIS A 320 -5.98 -11.04 -11.34
CA HIS A 320 -6.07 -10.41 -10.02
C HIS A 320 -7.30 -9.48 -9.93
N ALA A 321 -7.51 -8.61 -10.93
CA ALA A 321 -8.65 -7.70 -10.95
C ALA A 321 -9.99 -8.47 -11.01
N VAL A 322 -10.09 -9.46 -11.91
CA VAL A 322 -11.32 -10.26 -12.06
C VAL A 322 -11.59 -11.09 -10.81
N LEU A 323 -10.60 -11.83 -10.30
CA LEU A 323 -10.79 -12.69 -9.13
C LEU A 323 -11.09 -11.87 -7.87
N GLY A 324 -10.41 -10.73 -7.68
CA GLY A 324 -10.68 -9.80 -6.60
C GLY A 324 -12.10 -9.26 -6.64
N GLU A 325 -12.59 -8.91 -7.82
CA GLU A 325 -13.96 -8.42 -8.00
C GLU A 325 -14.99 -9.53 -7.79
N LEU A 326 -14.77 -10.74 -8.31
CA LEU A 326 -15.67 -11.88 -8.09
C LEU A 326 -15.76 -12.25 -6.60
N TYR A 327 -14.63 -12.30 -5.89
CA TYR A 327 -14.59 -12.57 -4.46
C TYR A 327 -15.25 -11.45 -3.65
N SER A 328 -14.99 -10.18 -3.98
CA SER A 328 -15.63 -9.04 -3.33
C SER A 328 -17.15 -9.08 -3.50
N ASN A 329 -17.64 -9.38 -4.70
CA ASN A 329 -19.09 -9.53 -4.94
C ASN A 329 -19.69 -10.70 -4.15
N ALA A 330 -19.02 -11.87 -4.15
CA ALA A 330 -19.44 -13.04 -3.39
C ALA A 330 -19.52 -12.77 -1.88
N LEU A 331 -18.48 -12.13 -1.31
CA LEU A 331 -18.42 -11.83 0.11
C LEU A 331 -19.34 -10.66 0.50
N GLU A 332 -19.19 -9.51 -0.14
CA GLU A 332 -19.89 -8.28 0.26
C GLU A 332 -21.38 -8.30 -0.08
N HIS A 333 -21.74 -8.77 -1.28
CA HIS A 333 -23.12 -8.73 -1.75
C HIS A 333 -23.84 -10.07 -1.59
N GLY A 334 -23.13 -11.19 -1.77
CA GLY A 334 -23.67 -12.53 -1.53
C GLY A 334 -23.83 -12.81 -0.05
N VAL A 335 -22.71 -13.07 0.64
CA VAL A 335 -22.70 -13.53 2.04
C VAL A 335 -23.13 -12.43 3.02
N LEU A 336 -22.60 -11.21 2.88
CA LEU A 336 -22.90 -10.12 3.81
C LEU A 336 -24.17 -9.33 3.43
N GLY A 337 -24.72 -9.50 2.22
CA GLY A 337 -25.93 -8.81 1.76
C GLY A 337 -25.84 -7.28 1.73
N LEU A 338 -24.64 -6.71 1.57
CA LEU A 338 -24.44 -5.26 1.57
C LEU A 338 -25.02 -4.64 0.30
N ASP A 339 -25.62 -3.46 0.41
CA ASP A 339 -26.16 -2.76 -0.75
C ASP A 339 -25.09 -1.83 -1.36
N SER A 340 -24.65 -2.13 -2.58
CA SER A 340 -23.69 -1.31 -3.33
C SER A 340 -24.16 0.13 -3.57
N ARG A 341 -25.47 0.43 -3.45
CA ARG A 341 -26.02 1.79 -3.57
C ARG A 341 -25.59 2.71 -2.43
N LEU A 342 -25.14 2.16 -1.29
CA LEU A 342 -24.66 2.94 -0.16
C LEU A 342 -23.32 3.64 -0.44
N LYS A 343 -22.54 3.20 -1.45
CA LYS A 343 -21.28 3.83 -1.86
C LYS A 343 -21.45 5.20 -2.56
N ARG A 344 -22.60 5.88 -2.40
CA ARG A 344 -22.89 7.20 -3.00
C ARG A 344 -22.61 8.32 -2.00
N GLY A 345 -21.63 9.18 -2.31
CA GLY A 345 -21.23 10.32 -1.48
C GLY A 345 -20.33 9.93 -0.30
N ASN A 346 -19.70 10.92 0.35
CA ASN A 346 -18.70 10.68 1.39
C ASN A 346 -19.26 9.99 2.64
N GLU A 347 -20.43 10.44 3.12
CA GLU A 347 -21.07 9.82 4.29
C GLU A 347 -21.57 8.39 4.02
N GLY A 348 -21.99 8.10 2.78
CA GLY A 348 -22.42 6.76 2.37
C GLY A 348 -21.26 5.76 2.34
N TYR A 349 -20.08 6.22 1.93
CA TYR A 349 -18.87 5.40 1.87
C TYR A 349 -18.41 4.94 3.26
N ALA A 350 -18.35 5.86 4.23
CA ALA A 350 -18.00 5.53 5.61
C ALA A 350 -19.00 4.54 6.23
N ARG A 351 -20.31 4.78 6.03
CA ARG A 351 -21.36 3.86 6.50
C ARG A 351 -21.28 2.47 5.88
N TYR A 352 -20.94 2.38 4.59
CA TYR A 352 -20.77 1.09 3.91
C TYR A 352 -19.68 0.23 4.57
N TYR A 353 -18.50 0.81 4.81
CA TYR A 353 -17.37 0.08 5.40
C TYR A 353 -17.59 -0.23 6.88
N GLN A 354 -18.28 0.64 7.61
CA GLN A 354 -18.73 0.34 8.97
C GLN A 354 -19.68 -0.87 8.98
N GLN A 355 -20.70 -0.86 8.12
CA GLN A 355 -21.66 -1.97 8.03
C GLN A 355 -20.99 -3.27 7.58
N ARG A 356 -20.00 -3.20 6.68
CA ARG A 356 -19.16 -4.33 6.30
C ARG A 356 -18.44 -4.93 7.50
N LYS A 357 -17.80 -4.10 8.33
CA LYS A 357 -17.09 -4.55 9.55
C LYS A 357 -18.05 -5.21 10.54
N GLU A 358 -19.21 -4.59 10.79
CA GLU A 358 -20.22 -5.09 11.71
C GLU A 358 -20.82 -6.44 11.25
N ARG A 359 -21.23 -6.54 9.98
CA ARG A 359 -21.80 -7.78 9.43
C ARG A 359 -20.77 -8.89 9.33
N LEU A 360 -19.53 -8.56 9.02
CA LEU A 360 -18.45 -9.54 9.00
C LEU A 360 -18.22 -10.10 10.41
N ALA A 361 -18.14 -9.25 11.43
CA ALA A 361 -17.99 -9.68 12.83
C ALA A 361 -19.18 -10.52 13.35
N ALA A 362 -20.40 -10.23 12.87
CA ALA A 362 -21.61 -10.97 13.23
C ALA A 362 -21.89 -12.21 12.36
N LEU A 363 -20.99 -12.56 11.44
CA LEU A 363 -21.21 -13.65 10.49
C LEU A 363 -21.10 -15.02 11.19
N HIS A 364 -22.21 -15.72 11.38
CA HIS A 364 -22.22 -17.05 11.99
C HIS A 364 -22.23 -18.20 10.97
N ASP A 365 -22.85 -18.00 9.82
CA ASP A 365 -22.98 -18.98 8.76
C ASP A 365 -22.80 -18.33 7.39
N GLY A 366 -22.38 -19.13 6.42
CA GLY A 366 -22.11 -18.72 5.06
C GLY A 366 -20.74 -19.16 4.57
N TYR A 367 -20.61 -19.27 3.24
CA TYR A 367 -19.37 -19.66 2.60
C TYR A 367 -19.14 -18.92 1.28
N VAL A 368 -17.87 -18.79 0.94
CA VAL A 368 -17.41 -18.47 -0.42
C VAL A 368 -16.56 -19.63 -0.89
N ARG A 369 -16.92 -20.21 -2.04
CA ARG A 369 -16.19 -21.31 -2.66
C ARG A 369 -15.50 -20.82 -3.92
N VAL A 370 -14.20 -21.08 -4.04
CA VAL A 370 -13.42 -20.80 -5.23
C VAL A 370 -12.89 -22.10 -5.79
N SER A 371 -13.33 -22.43 -7.00
CA SER A 371 -12.88 -23.59 -7.75
C SER A 371 -11.99 -23.12 -8.89
N LEU A 372 -10.81 -23.72 -8.99
CA LEU A 372 -9.80 -23.45 -9.99
C LEU A 372 -9.55 -24.73 -10.77
N GLN A 373 -9.56 -24.64 -12.09
CA GLN A 373 -9.28 -25.77 -12.97
C GLN A 373 -8.34 -25.30 -14.08
N VAL A 374 -7.14 -25.87 -14.10
CA VAL A 374 -6.14 -25.64 -15.12
C VAL A 374 -6.06 -26.87 -16.00
N GLU A 375 -6.27 -26.67 -17.29
CA GLU A 375 -6.24 -27.72 -18.30
C GLU A 375 -5.26 -27.36 -19.41
N ARG A 376 -4.62 -28.39 -19.95
CA ARG A 376 -3.77 -28.24 -21.12
C ARG A 376 -4.62 -28.10 -22.39
N ALA A 377 -4.35 -27.06 -23.18
CA ALA A 377 -5.03 -26.80 -24.45
C ALA A 377 -3.98 -26.61 -25.55
N GLY A 378 -3.62 -27.71 -26.22
CA GLY A 378 -2.57 -27.72 -27.25
C GLY A 378 -1.17 -27.42 -26.68
N GLU A 379 -0.49 -26.42 -27.26
CA GLU A 379 0.78 -25.90 -26.72
C GLU A 379 0.61 -24.82 -25.63
N GLY A 380 -0.63 -24.42 -25.36
CA GLY A 380 -0.99 -23.50 -24.29
C GLY A 380 -1.80 -24.17 -23.19
N GLY A 381 -2.63 -23.38 -22.52
CA GLY A 381 -3.52 -23.87 -21.49
C GLY A 381 -4.74 -22.98 -21.27
N ARG A 382 -5.64 -23.51 -20.45
CA ARG A 382 -6.88 -22.86 -20.06
C ARG A 382 -7.02 -22.90 -18.54
N LEU A 383 -7.41 -21.77 -17.96
CA LEU A 383 -7.82 -21.64 -16.57
C LEU A 383 -9.31 -21.35 -16.54
N VAL A 384 -10.07 -22.18 -15.85
CA VAL A 384 -11.47 -21.93 -15.49
C VAL A 384 -11.50 -21.61 -14.01
N VAL A 385 -12.04 -20.42 -13.68
CA VAL A 385 -12.29 -20.01 -12.30
C VAL A 385 -13.78 -19.90 -12.07
N ARG A 386 -14.26 -20.59 -11.03
CA ARG A 386 -15.65 -20.51 -10.58
C ARG A 386 -15.69 -20.04 -9.14
N VAL A 387 -16.39 -18.95 -8.91
CA VAL A 387 -16.65 -18.41 -7.57
C VAL A 387 -18.13 -18.61 -7.25
N GLU A 388 -18.42 -19.19 -6.09
CA GLU A 388 -19.76 -19.43 -5.58
C GLU A 388 -19.91 -18.84 -4.18
N ASP A 389 -21.11 -18.38 -3.85
CA ASP A 389 -21.45 -17.89 -2.52
C ASP A 389 -22.73 -18.53 -1.98
N SER A 390 -22.90 -18.47 -0.65
CA SER A 390 -24.09 -18.96 0.04
C SER A 390 -25.22 -17.93 0.14
N GLY A 391 -25.11 -16.78 -0.53
CA GLY A 391 -26.08 -15.69 -0.47
C GLY A 391 -27.38 -15.99 -1.20
N GLU A 392 -28.26 -14.99 -1.23
CA GLU A 392 -29.54 -15.05 -1.95
C GLU A 392 -29.39 -14.95 -3.47
N GLY A 393 -28.18 -14.59 -3.94
CA GLY A 393 -27.91 -14.31 -5.35
C GLY A 393 -28.52 -13.00 -5.83
N PHE A 394 -28.48 -12.78 -7.15
CA PHE A 394 -29.07 -11.60 -7.77
C PHE A 394 -29.75 -11.93 -9.10
N ASP A 395 -30.70 -11.09 -9.50
CA ASP A 395 -31.35 -11.19 -10.80
C ASP A 395 -30.36 -10.88 -11.93
N VAL A 396 -29.82 -11.95 -12.53
CA VAL A 396 -28.84 -11.89 -13.60
C VAL A 396 -29.40 -11.16 -14.81
N ALA A 397 -30.65 -11.40 -15.20
CA ALA A 397 -31.25 -10.78 -16.38
C ALA A 397 -31.32 -9.26 -16.22
N ARG A 398 -31.73 -8.79 -15.04
CA ARG A 398 -31.80 -7.36 -14.73
C ARG A 398 -30.44 -6.67 -14.70
N VAL A 399 -29.39 -7.37 -14.26
CA VAL A 399 -28.03 -6.80 -14.20
C VAL A 399 -27.37 -6.83 -15.59
N MET A 400 -27.55 -7.90 -16.35
CA MET A 400 -26.97 -8.04 -17.70
C MET A 400 -27.60 -7.11 -18.73
N ALA A 401 -28.89 -6.77 -18.56
CA ALA A 401 -29.60 -5.80 -19.40
C ALA A 401 -29.11 -4.34 -19.19
N ARG A 402 -28.29 -4.07 -18.18
CA ARG A 402 -27.77 -2.71 -17.95
C ARG A 402 -26.60 -2.40 -18.89
N PRO A 403 -26.53 -1.16 -19.42
CA PRO A 403 -25.39 -0.73 -20.21
C PRO A 403 -24.11 -0.69 -19.37
N LEU A 404 -22.96 -0.94 -20.03
CA LEU A 404 -21.63 -0.82 -19.45
C LEU A 404 -21.35 0.67 -19.16
N ASP A 405 -21.50 1.07 -17.91
CA ASP A 405 -21.29 2.45 -17.47
C ASP A 405 -20.26 2.48 -16.33
N LEU A 406 -19.02 2.80 -16.70
CA LEU A 406 -17.85 2.81 -15.80
C LEU A 406 -17.83 4.03 -14.87
N ASP A 407 -18.64 5.06 -15.13
CA ASP A 407 -18.62 6.29 -14.34
C ASP A 407 -19.54 6.26 -13.12
N ARG A 408 -20.46 5.29 -13.04
CA ARG A 408 -21.38 5.13 -11.90
C ARG A 408 -20.67 4.76 -10.61
N LEU A 409 -21.02 5.38 -9.50
CA LEU A 409 -20.48 5.10 -8.17
C LEU A 409 -20.85 3.71 -7.59
N SER A 410 -21.75 2.94 -8.22
CA SER A 410 -22.26 1.66 -7.70
C SER A 410 -22.49 0.63 -8.81
N GLY A 411 -22.18 -0.66 -8.54
CA GLY A 411 -22.51 -1.78 -9.43
C GLY A 411 -21.52 -2.02 -10.58
N ARG A 412 -20.26 -1.58 -10.43
CA ARG A 412 -19.21 -1.70 -11.46
C ARG A 412 -18.67 -3.11 -11.64
N GLY A 413 -18.77 -3.95 -10.62
CA GLY A 413 -18.06 -5.23 -10.58
C GLY A 413 -18.34 -6.13 -11.77
N VAL A 414 -19.63 -6.40 -12.01
CA VAL A 414 -20.06 -7.21 -13.15
C VAL A 414 -19.67 -6.57 -14.49
N SER A 415 -19.71 -5.24 -14.61
CA SER A 415 -19.28 -4.54 -15.82
C SER A 415 -17.77 -4.65 -16.07
N LEU A 416 -16.95 -4.55 -15.02
CA LEU A 416 -15.50 -4.73 -15.08
C LEU A 416 -15.14 -6.16 -15.50
N VAL A 417 -15.76 -7.16 -14.87
CA VAL A 417 -15.53 -8.58 -15.21
C VAL A 417 -15.93 -8.86 -16.65
N ARG A 418 -17.05 -8.34 -17.15
CA ARG A 418 -17.47 -8.50 -18.55
C ARG A 418 -16.52 -7.86 -19.56
N GLN A 419 -15.90 -6.73 -19.19
CA GLN A 419 -14.94 -6.06 -20.06
C GLN A 419 -13.60 -6.80 -20.12
N LEU A 420 -13.13 -7.29 -18.97
CA LEU A 420 -11.85 -8.00 -18.85
C LEU A 420 -11.94 -9.45 -19.34
N CYS A 421 -13.08 -10.10 -19.15
CA CYS A 421 -13.34 -11.48 -19.58
C CYS A 421 -14.71 -11.56 -20.29
N PRO A 422 -14.75 -11.43 -21.62
CA PRO A 422 -15.99 -11.53 -22.39
C PRO A 422 -16.69 -12.90 -22.28
N ALA A 423 -15.94 -13.96 -21.94
CA ALA A 423 -16.46 -15.31 -21.73
C ALA A 423 -17.06 -15.53 -20.32
N ALA A 424 -17.14 -14.49 -19.49
CA ALA A 424 -17.74 -14.58 -18.16
C ALA A 424 -19.22 -14.96 -18.24
N SER A 425 -19.63 -15.91 -17.39
CA SER A 425 -21.00 -16.38 -17.25
C SER A 425 -21.43 -16.42 -15.79
N TRP A 426 -22.72 -16.25 -15.54
CA TRP A 426 -23.30 -16.29 -14.20
C TRP A 426 -24.35 -17.40 -14.14
N GLY A 427 -24.41 -18.10 -13.02
CA GLY A 427 -25.44 -19.10 -12.77
C GLY A 427 -26.84 -18.47 -12.76
N PRO A 428 -27.90 -19.22 -13.12
CA PRO A 428 -29.27 -18.69 -13.20
C PRO A 428 -29.75 -18.12 -11.86
N ASP A 429 -29.28 -18.67 -10.75
CA ASP A 429 -29.62 -18.21 -9.39
C ASP A 429 -28.80 -16.99 -8.95
N GLY A 430 -27.85 -16.51 -9.76
CA GLY A 430 -26.99 -15.36 -9.44
C GLY A 430 -25.98 -15.57 -8.30
N ARG A 431 -25.82 -16.81 -7.82
CA ARG A 431 -24.91 -17.22 -6.72
C ARG A 431 -23.56 -17.77 -7.17
N SER A 432 -23.34 -17.83 -8.48
CA SER A 432 -22.09 -18.33 -9.05
C SER A 432 -21.70 -17.55 -10.28
N ALA A 433 -20.40 -17.36 -10.43
CA ALA A 433 -19.78 -16.74 -11.58
C ALA A 433 -18.63 -17.61 -12.08
N THR A 434 -18.56 -17.82 -13.39
CA THR A 434 -17.52 -18.60 -14.05
C THR A 434 -16.82 -17.72 -15.07
N VAL A 435 -15.50 -17.67 -15.01
CA VAL A 435 -14.63 -16.95 -15.94
C VAL A 435 -13.57 -17.89 -16.51
N GLU A 436 -13.18 -17.63 -17.75
CA GLU A 436 -12.21 -18.43 -18.49
C GLU A 436 -11.05 -17.55 -18.97
N PHE A 437 -9.83 -18.02 -18.75
CA PHE A 437 -8.59 -17.41 -19.26
C PHE A 437 -7.85 -18.44 -20.10
N SER A 438 -7.40 -18.03 -21.29
CA SER A 438 -6.63 -18.88 -22.19
C SER A 438 -5.29 -18.24 -22.51
N TRP A 439 -4.23 -19.04 -22.62
CA TRP A 439 -2.91 -18.58 -23.06
C TRP A 439 -2.32 -19.52 -24.12
N GLY A 440 -1.49 -18.98 -25.01
CA GLY A 440 -0.75 -19.74 -26.02
C GLY A 440 0.59 -20.28 -25.51
N ALA A 441 1.38 -20.90 -26.39
CA ALA A 441 2.73 -21.35 -26.07
C ALA A 441 3.59 -20.17 -25.59
N LEU A 442 4.37 -20.39 -24.51
CA LEU A 442 5.45 -19.47 -24.14
C LEU A 442 6.56 -19.67 -25.18
N ALA A 443 6.85 -18.63 -25.96
CA ALA A 443 7.87 -18.63 -27.02
C ALA A 443 9.29 -18.75 -26.45
#